data_AF-A0A428X5I7-F1
#
_entry.id   AF-A0A428X5I7-F1
#
_cell.length_a   1.000
_cell.length_b   1.000
_cell.length_c   1.000
_cell.angle_alpha   90.00
_cell.angle_beta   90.00
_cell.angle_gamma   90.00
#
_symmetry.space_group_name_H-M   'P 1'
#
loop_
_entity.id
_entity.type
_entity.pdbx_description
1 polymer ?
#
loop_
_entity_poly.entity_id
_entity_poly.type
_entity_poly.pdbx_seq_one_letter_code
_entity_poly.pdbx_strand_id
1 'polypeptide(L)' 'LPGGETRTFLEDGDEVVISATAPGPGGARIGMGEVRGTVVPG' A
#
# COMPACT_ATOMS: atom_id res chain seq x y z
N LEU A 1 -4.86 12.21 3.51
CA LEU A 1 -4.07 11.44 4.49
C LEU A 1 -4.86 11.36 5.80
N PRO A 2 -4.53 10.44 6.73
CA PRO A 2 -5.29 10.26 7.98
C PRO A 2 -5.47 11.53 8.82
N GLY A 3 -4.61 12.55 8.64
CA GLY A 3 -4.69 13.88 9.28
C GLY A 3 -5.45 14.97 8.50
N GLY A 4 -6.04 14.64 7.34
CA GLY A 4 -6.76 15.61 6.51
C GLY A 4 -5.91 16.30 5.44
N GLU A 5 -4.61 16.03 5.37
CA GLU A 5 -3.73 16.54 4.31
C GLU A 5 -4.06 15.90 2.96
N THR A 6 -3.87 16.66 1.88
CA THR A 6 -3.98 16.17 0.50
C THR A 6 -2.63 16.26 -0.18
N ARG A 7 -2.35 15.30 -1.08
CA ARG A 7 -1.15 15.29 -1.91
C ARG A 7 -1.50 14.88 -3.34
N THR A 8 -0.80 15.48 -4.29
CA THR A 8 -0.91 15.14 -5.71
C THR A 8 0.07 14.04 -6.11
N PHE A 9 1.26 14.03 -5.50
CA PHE A 9 2.34 13.07 -5.73
C PHE A 9 2.95 12.61 -4.40
N LEU A 10 3.80 11.57 -4.46
CA LEU A 10 4.57 11.11 -3.31
C LEU A 10 5.66 12.13 -2.98
N GLU A 11 5.92 12.31 -1.70
CA GLU A 11 6.99 13.16 -1.16
C GLU A 11 8.05 12.31 -0.46
N ASP A 12 9.24 12.87 -0.27
CA ASP A 12 10.32 12.20 0.45
C ASP A 12 9.89 11.84 1.87
N GLY A 13 10.21 10.61 2.29
CA GLY A 13 9.75 10.03 3.55
C GLY A 13 8.43 9.27 3.45
N ASP A 14 7.74 9.29 2.32
CA ASP A 14 6.49 8.54 2.16
C ASP A 14 6.74 7.03 2.09
N GLU A 15 6.05 6.29 2.97
CA GLU A 15 5.94 4.84 2.87
C GLU A 15 4.68 4.46 2.08
N VAL A 16 4.86 3.62 1.06
CA VAL A 16 3.78 3.05 0.26
C VAL A 16 3.75 1.55 0.46
N VAL A 17 2.57 1.03 0.84
CA VAL A 17 2.31 -0.40 0.97
C VAL A 17 1.22 -0.80 0.01
N ILE A 18 1.54 -1.72 -0.90
CA ILE A 18 0.57 -2.33 -1.81
C ILE A 18 0.25 -3.72 -1.29
N SER A 19 -1.03 -4.00 -1.07
CA SER A 19 -1.54 -5.32 -0.71
C SER A 19 -2.66 -5.74 -1.65
N ALA A 20 -2.79 -7.05 -1.86
CA ALA A 20 -3.83 -7.61 -2.72
C ALA A 20 -4.33 -8.93 -2.14
N THR A 21 -5.58 -9.24 -2.47
CA THR A 21 -6.20 -10.51 -2.11
C THR A 21 -7.09 -11.02 -3.23
N ALA A 22 -7.23 -12.34 -3.31
CA ALA A 22 -8.13 -12.99 -4.25
C ALA A 22 -9.11 -13.94 -3.53
N PRO A 23 -10.31 -14.19 -4.09
CA PRO A 23 -11.17 -15.26 -3.61
C PRO A 23 -10.54 -16.64 -3.93
N GLY A 24 -10.73 -17.59 -3.03
CA GLY A 24 -10.29 -18.97 -3.14
C GLY A 24 -11.46 -19.97 -3.03
N PRO A 25 -11.20 -21.27 -3.22
CA PRO A 25 -12.21 -22.31 -3.10
C PRO A 25 -12.96 -22.26 -1.77
N GLY A 26 -14.26 -22.53 -1.79
CA GLY A 26 -15.10 -22.53 -0.59
C GLY A 26 -15.29 -21.15 0.07
N GLY A 27 -15.03 -20.05 -0.66
CA GLY A 27 -15.16 -18.70 -0.12
C GLY A 27 -13.95 -18.23 0.69
N ALA A 28 -12.83 -18.95 0.63
CA ALA A 28 -11.58 -18.53 1.25
C ALA A 28 -11.09 -17.19 0.65
N ARG A 29 -10.25 -16.47 1.40
CA ARG A 29 -9.55 -15.27 0.90
C ARG A 29 -8.05 -15.54 0.95
N ILE A 30 -7.41 -15.48 -0.21
CA ILE A 30 -5.97 -15.72 -0.36
C ILE A 30 -5.27 -14.36 -0.37
N GLY A 31 -4.30 -14.17 0.53
CA GLY A 31 -3.44 -12.99 0.55
C GLY A 31 -2.25 -13.16 -0.38
N MET A 32 -1.90 -12.09 -1.11
CA MET A 32 -0.75 -12.07 -2.03
C MET A 32 0.53 -11.53 -1.38
N GLY A 33 0.50 -11.27 -0.08
CA GLY A 33 1.58 -10.58 0.63
C GLY A 33 1.53 -9.06 0.44
N GLU A 34 2.59 -8.40 0.92
CA GLU A 34 2.73 -6.95 0.86
C GLU A 34 4.02 -6.58 0.13
N VAL A 35 3.93 -5.52 -0.69
CA VAL A 35 5.10 -4.83 -1.26
C VAL A 35 5.20 -3.49 -0.57
N ARG A 36 6.38 -3.21 -0.01
CA ARG A 36 6.65 -2.01 0.77
C ARG A 36 7.81 -1.25 0.16
N GLY A 37 7.69 0.08 0.10
CA GLY A 37 8.76 0.96 -0.35
C GLY A 37 8.66 2.32 0.31
N THR A 38 9.81 2.95 0.53
CA THR A 38 9.93 4.30 1.08
C THR A 38 10.58 5.20 0.03
N VAL A 39 10.00 6.38 -0.20
CA VAL A 39 10.63 7.41 -1.02
C VAL A 39 11.78 8.01 -0.22
N VAL A 40 13.01 7.77 -0.68
CA VAL A 40 14.20 8.36 -0.05
C VAL A 40 14.49 9.73 -0.68
N PRO A 41 15.11 10.65 0.08
CA PRO A 41 15.58 11.91 -0.48
C PRO A 41 16.51 11.68 -1.67
N GLY A 42 16.40 12.57 -2.66
CA GLY A 42 17.28 12.63 -3.83
C GLY A 42 18.66 13.21 -3.53
#